data_AF-A0A2K1R2T2-F1
#
_entry.id   AF-A0A2K1R2T2-F1
#
_cell.length_a   1.000
_cell.length_b   1.000
_cell.length_c   1.000
_cell.angle_alpha   90.00
_cell.angle_beta   90.00
_cell.angle_gamma   90.00
#
_symmetry.space_group_name_H-M   'P 1'
#
loop_
_entity.id
_entity.type
_entity.pdbx_description
1 polymer ?
#
loop_
_entity_poly.entity_id
_entity_poly.type
_entity_poly.pdbx_seq_one_letter_code
_entity_poly.pdbx_strand_id
1 'polypeptide(L)'
;MSLKSIVTLALVSGLASVASAQATGKTTRYWDCCKPSCGWSGKAKVSAPVAQCAKDNSPLTAGDDMQKNGCEGGTSFMCADQTPWMVNENLAYGFAAVKLQGQGEDASCCGCYELTFTSSAISGKKMIVQSTNTGGDLGDNHFDLAIPGGGMGIYDKGCPSQYSSAARGQQYGGISDARDCASWGPLAGGCNFRFGWFQNADNPSVSFKRVACPAELTARTGCKRDDDSSVSPAENAPAAPASSSSSAPVAASSPTDQVSAPAGTLPVVTETPAPTTSSVASPAPTGAASCGLKGYDLQKPPTSFFDGSGNFATFDACKTLCTQNAAQSFAFGNGQCLCYSAPVAGNLNPVADSPITFYDIGCTADAPAPVPSSTQTASETGATSSAPVPTATTSASETGATSSMPEPTTTVSASSTSATVEPTATDSTSETYPEPTAAPTETAPACPVEWVTVYDDE
;
A
#
# COMPACT_ATOMS: atom_id res chain seq x y z
N MET A 1 27.53 -47.75 -53.06
CA MET A 1 26.10 -47.36 -53.21
C MET A 1 25.30 -48.65 -53.02
N SER A 2 24.25 -48.80 -52.21
CA SER A 2 23.33 -47.87 -51.52
C SER A 2 23.15 -48.35 -50.07
N LEU A 3 23.24 -47.53 -49.02
CA LEU A 3 22.27 -46.55 -48.50
C LEU A 3 20.91 -47.13 -48.03
N LYS A 4 20.62 -46.87 -46.74
CA LYS A 4 19.31 -46.77 -46.04
C LYS A 4 18.55 -48.04 -45.61
N SER A 5 18.64 -48.33 -44.31
CA SER A 5 17.47 -48.26 -43.41
C SER A 5 17.92 -48.13 -41.95
N ILE A 6 17.97 -46.89 -41.45
CA ILE A 6 18.08 -46.60 -40.01
C ILE A 6 16.66 -46.28 -39.56
N VAL A 7 16.12 -47.09 -38.63
CA VAL A 7 14.82 -46.84 -38.02
C VAL A 7 15.03 -45.88 -36.85
N THR A 8 14.76 -44.59 -37.07
CA THR A 8 14.82 -43.57 -36.02
C THR A 8 13.53 -43.62 -35.20
N LEU A 9 13.57 -44.25 -34.04
CA LEU A 9 12.46 -44.23 -33.09
C LEU A 9 12.38 -42.83 -32.44
N ALA A 10 11.43 -42.01 -32.90
CA ALA A 10 11.24 -40.67 -32.37
C ALA A 10 10.60 -40.73 -30.97
N LEU A 11 11.40 -40.53 -29.92
CA LEU A 11 10.85 -40.16 -28.61
C LEU A 11 10.26 -38.76 -28.69
N VAL A 12 8.93 -38.69 -28.75
CA VAL A 12 8.20 -37.44 -28.51
C VAL A 12 8.20 -37.21 -26.98
N SER A 13 9.27 -36.58 -26.50
CA SER A 13 9.35 -36.08 -25.13
C SER A 13 8.32 -34.97 -24.94
N GLY A 14 7.13 -35.34 -24.48
CA GLY A 14 6.09 -34.38 -24.12
C GLY A 14 6.60 -33.44 -23.02
N LEU A 15 6.77 -32.16 -23.36
CA LEU A 15 6.94 -31.08 -22.39
C LEU A 15 5.63 -30.91 -21.64
N ALA A 16 5.38 -31.77 -20.65
CA ALA A 16 4.39 -31.52 -19.64
C ALA A 16 4.86 -30.30 -18.84
N SER A 17 4.27 -29.14 -19.11
CA SER A 17 4.42 -27.96 -18.28
C SER A 17 4.03 -28.32 -16.86
N VAL A 18 5.02 -28.49 -15.99
CA VAL A 18 4.80 -28.54 -14.55
C VAL A 18 4.28 -27.18 -14.13
N ALA A 19 2.96 -27.02 -14.17
CA ALA A 19 2.27 -25.94 -13.51
C ALA A 19 2.59 -26.09 -12.01
N SER A 20 3.54 -25.28 -11.53
CA SER A 20 3.87 -25.19 -10.11
C SER A 20 2.58 -24.94 -9.34
N ALA A 21 2.12 -25.93 -8.58
CA ALA A 21 0.91 -25.80 -7.78
C ALA A 21 1.09 -24.60 -6.85
N GLN A 22 0.29 -23.55 -7.05
CA GLN A 22 0.38 -22.36 -6.20
C GLN A 22 0.05 -22.77 -4.77
N ALA A 23 0.91 -22.37 -3.83
CA ALA A 23 0.66 -22.62 -2.42
C ALA A 23 -0.58 -21.82 -1.99
N THR A 24 -1.35 -22.34 -1.04
CA THR A 24 -2.50 -21.63 -0.46
C THR A 24 -2.12 -21.05 0.90
N GLY A 25 -2.74 -19.92 1.24
CA GLY A 25 -2.47 -19.20 2.47
C GLY A 25 -3.66 -18.42 2.99
N LYS A 26 -3.51 -17.91 4.20
CA LYS A 26 -4.48 -17.04 4.88
C LYS A 26 -3.91 -15.62 4.96
N THR A 27 -4.79 -14.64 5.06
CA THR A 27 -4.41 -13.27 5.39
C THR A 27 -5.06 -12.79 6.67
N THR A 28 -4.40 -11.87 7.35
CA THR A 28 -5.00 -10.96 8.33
C THR A 28 -4.57 -9.53 7.98
N ARG A 29 -4.86 -8.57 8.86
CA ARG A 29 -4.46 -7.17 8.72
C ARG A 29 -3.94 -6.65 10.06
N TYR A 30 -2.84 -5.93 10.04
CA TYR A 30 -2.26 -5.33 11.25
C TYR A 30 -1.58 -3.99 10.95
N TRP A 31 -1.44 -3.18 12.00
CA TRP A 31 -0.46 -2.10 12.08
C TRP A 31 -0.21 -1.76 13.55
N ASP A 32 0.88 -2.28 14.10
CA ASP A 32 1.33 -2.12 15.49
C ASP A 32 2.35 -0.98 15.68
N CYS A 33 2.85 -0.43 14.56
CA CYS A 33 3.94 0.54 14.47
C CYS A 33 5.30 0.02 14.96
N CYS A 34 5.44 -1.26 15.30
CA CYS A 34 6.69 -1.80 15.81
C CYS A 34 7.81 -1.73 14.77
N LYS A 35 9.06 -1.77 15.24
CA LYS A 35 10.20 -2.06 14.38
C LYS A 35 9.97 -3.42 13.69
N PRO A 36 9.95 -3.48 12.34
CA PRO A 36 9.71 -4.73 11.61
C PRO A 36 10.86 -5.72 11.81
N SER A 37 10.58 -7.03 11.91
CA SER A 37 11.60 -8.03 12.28
C SER A 37 12.74 -8.16 11.27
N CYS A 38 12.48 -7.92 9.98
CA CYS A 38 13.52 -7.90 8.93
C CYS A 38 14.33 -6.58 8.93
N GLY A 39 14.04 -5.65 9.83
CA GLY A 39 14.84 -4.44 10.09
C GLY A 39 16.05 -4.67 11.01
N TRP A 40 16.21 -5.86 11.58
CA TRP A 40 17.42 -6.24 12.33
C TRP A 40 18.47 -6.86 11.38
N SER A 41 19.75 -6.50 11.53
CA SER A 41 20.83 -7.16 10.78
C SER A 41 20.93 -8.66 11.04
N GLY A 42 21.45 -9.40 10.07
CA GLY A 42 21.70 -10.84 10.16
C GLY A 42 20.45 -11.73 10.00
N LYS A 43 19.26 -11.14 9.84
CA LYS A 43 18.00 -11.88 9.65
C LYS A 43 17.94 -12.67 8.34
N ALA A 44 18.51 -12.14 7.26
CA ALA A 44 18.59 -12.76 5.95
C ALA A 44 19.80 -12.24 5.15
N LYS A 45 20.05 -12.83 3.98
CA LYS A 45 21.06 -12.36 3.01
C LYS A 45 20.46 -11.28 2.11
N VAL A 46 20.73 -10.03 2.45
CA VAL A 46 20.10 -8.84 1.87
C VAL A 46 21.09 -7.69 1.71
N SER A 47 20.79 -6.77 0.79
CA SER A 47 21.55 -5.53 0.55
C SER A 47 21.70 -4.63 1.78
N ALA A 48 20.63 -4.54 2.57
CA ALA A 48 20.52 -3.86 3.85
C ALA A 48 19.27 -4.41 4.56
N PRO A 49 19.13 -4.31 5.90
CA PRO A 49 17.87 -4.60 6.59
C PRO A 49 16.74 -3.67 6.12
N VAL A 50 15.49 -4.02 6.42
CA VAL A 50 14.33 -3.15 6.16
C VAL A 50 14.51 -1.81 6.90
N ALA A 51 14.38 -0.72 6.16
CA ALA A 51 14.46 0.64 6.67
C ALA A 51 13.48 0.85 7.83
N GLN A 52 13.93 1.61 8.82
CA GLN A 52 13.17 1.96 10.01
C GLN A 52 13.10 3.47 10.13
N CYS A 53 12.10 3.96 10.85
CA CYS A 53 11.91 5.38 11.05
C CYS A 53 11.86 5.73 12.53
N ALA A 54 12.26 6.97 12.84
CA ALA A 54 12.01 7.57 14.13
C ALA A 54 10.51 7.88 14.29
N LYS A 55 10.13 8.35 15.49
CA LYS A 55 8.74 8.67 15.84
C LYS A 55 8.04 9.63 14.86
N ASP A 56 8.78 10.55 14.25
CA ASP A 56 8.29 11.55 13.30
C ASP A 56 8.25 11.08 11.83
N ASN A 57 8.56 9.81 11.57
CA ASN A 57 8.78 9.22 10.23
C ASN A 57 10.05 9.67 9.49
N SER A 58 11.01 10.31 10.16
CA SER A 58 12.34 10.47 9.57
C SER A 58 13.05 9.10 9.48
N PRO A 59 13.65 8.72 8.33
CA PRO A 59 14.40 7.48 8.21
C PRO A 59 15.61 7.44 9.15
N LEU A 60 15.80 6.33 9.85
CA LEU A 60 17.00 6.06 10.63
C LEU A 60 18.17 5.73 9.69
N THR A 61 19.40 6.02 10.13
CA THR A 61 20.59 5.88 9.28
C THR A 61 21.17 4.46 9.31
N ALA A 62 21.99 4.12 8.32
CA ALA A 62 22.61 2.80 8.27
C ALA A 62 23.55 2.59 9.48
N GLY A 63 23.29 1.54 10.27
CA GLY A 63 23.90 1.30 11.59
C GLY A 63 22.96 1.55 12.78
N ASP A 64 21.82 2.20 12.57
CA ASP A 64 20.74 2.32 13.56
C ASP A 64 19.84 1.06 13.65
N ASP A 65 20.18 -0.01 12.95
CA ASP A 65 19.47 -1.29 13.04
C ASP A 65 19.64 -1.96 14.42
N MET A 66 20.52 -1.43 15.28
CA MET A 66 20.59 -1.76 16.71
C MET A 66 19.62 -0.96 17.59
N GLN A 67 18.96 0.09 17.08
CA GLN A 67 17.99 0.85 17.87
C GLN A 67 16.83 -0.03 18.33
N LYS A 68 16.47 0.13 19.60
CA LYS A 68 15.41 -0.65 20.25
C LYS A 68 14.06 -0.40 19.59
N ASN A 69 13.25 -1.45 19.51
CA ASN A 69 11.88 -1.41 19.02
C ASN A 69 11.02 -0.42 19.83
N GLY A 70 10.29 0.46 19.16
CA GLY A 70 9.35 1.40 19.78
C GLY A 70 8.27 0.73 20.63
N CYS A 71 7.85 -0.49 20.26
CA CYS A 71 6.92 -1.31 21.05
C CYS A 71 7.50 -1.79 22.40
N GLU A 72 8.81 -1.66 22.60
CA GLU A 72 9.52 -2.01 23.82
C GLU A 72 10.08 -0.77 24.55
N GLY A 73 9.56 0.43 24.22
CA GLY A 73 10.05 1.71 24.76
C GLY A 73 11.32 2.23 24.08
N GLY A 74 11.62 1.76 22.86
CA GLY A 74 12.67 2.29 22.01
C GLY A 74 12.23 3.44 21.11
N THR A 75 13.05 3.75 20.11
CA THR A 75 12.88 4.89 19.19
C THR A 75 12.66 4.49 17.73
N SER A 76 12.73 3.19 17.41
CA SER A 76 12.65 2.66 16.05
C SER A 76 11.28 2.05 15.77
N PHE A 77 10.64 2.51 14.69
CA PHE A 77 9.28 2.17 14.27
C PHE A 77 9.24 1.76 12.79
N MET A 78 8.15 1.15 12.36
CA MET A 78 7.86 0.93 10.93
C MET A 78 7.61 2.28 10.23
N CYS A 79 8.20 2.48 9.05
CA CYS A 79 8.06 3.73 8.29
C CYS A 79 6.68 3.88 7.64
N ALA A 80 6.17 5.12 7.56
CA ALA A 80 4.87 5.40 6.93
C ALA A 80 4.81 5.14 5.42
N ASP A 81 5.95 5.13 4.73
CA ASP A 81 6.05 4.75 3.32
C ASP A 81 6.02 3.21 3.11
N GLN A 82 6.03 2.42 4.19
CA GLN A 82 5.83 0.97 4.16
C GLN A 82 4.34 0.61 4.31
N THR A 83 3.47 1.43 3.72
CA THR A 83 2.03 1.21 3.66
C THR A 83 1.61 0.63 2.29
N PRO A 84 0.42 0.02 2.17
CA PRO A 84 -0.04 -0.58 0.93
C PRO A 84 -0.69 0.46 0.01
N TRP A 85 -0.58 0.26 -1.30
CA TRP A 85 -1.17 1.13 -2.30
C TRP A 85 -1.71 0.37 -3.51
N MET A 86 -2.69 0.98 -4.18
CA MET A 86 -3.21 0.49 -5.43
C MET A 86 -2.22 0.81 -6.57
N VAL A 87 -1.92 -0.19 -7.40
CA VAL A 87 -1.29 0.04 -8.72
C VAL A 87 -2.38 0.22 -9.76
N ASN A 88 -3.35 -0.70 -9.84
CA ASN A 88 -4.55 -0.55 -10.66
C ASN A 88 -5.72 -1.31 -10.04
N GLU A 89 -6.89 -1.31 -10.67
CA GLU A 89 -8.09 -1.99 -10.18
C GLU A 89 -7.87 -3.46 -9.79
N ASN A 90 -6.92 -4.16 -10.42
CA ASN A 90 -6.66 -5.59 -10.20
C ASN A 90 -5.29 -5.89 -9.56
N LEU A 91 -4.45 -4.89 -9.32
CA LEU A 91 -3.12 -5.04 -8.73
C LEU A 91 -2.87 -3.99 -7.63
N ALA A 92 -2.44 -4.46 -6.46
CA ALA A 92 -1.91 -3.63 -5.38
C ALA A 92 -0.49 -4.05 -5.00
N TYR A 93 0.27 -3.14 -4.40
CA TYR A 93 1.55 -3.42 -3.75
C TYR A 93 1.45 -3.12 -2.24
N GLY A 94 2.30 -3.75 -1.44
CA GLY A 94 2.41 -3.44 -0.01
C GLY A 94 3.36 -4.37 0.73
N PHE A 95 3.12 -4.51 2.02
CA PHE A 95 4.04 -5.19 2.94
C PHE A 95 3.27 -6.14 3.85
N ALA A 96 3.94 -7.15 4.38
CA ALA A 96 3.33 -8.12 5.27
C ALA A 96 4.31 -8.66 6.32
N ALA A 97 3.76 -9.08 7.46
CA ALA A 97 4.40 -10.07 8.29
C ALA A 97 4.10 -11.46 7.72
N VAL A 98 5.13 -12.26 7.43
CA VAL A 98 4.95 -13.53 6.73
C VAL A 98 5.45 -14.70 7.58
N LYS A 99 4.62 -15.75 7.64
CA LYS A 99 4.96 -17.04 8.21
C LYS A 99 4.71 -18.13 7.17
N LEU A 100 5.78 -18.71 6.62
CA LEU A 100 5.70 -19.79 5.63
C LEU A 100 5.96 -21.15 6.29
N GLN A 101 5.25 -22.17 5.81
CA GLN A 101 5.37 -23.53 6.33
C GLN A 101 6.80 -24.06 6.15
N GLY A 102 7.41 -24.49 7.26
CA GLY A 102 8.75 -25.08 7.26
C GLY A 102 9.89 -24.11 6.90
N GLN A 103 9.67 -22.79 6.91
CA GLN A 103 10.69 -21.79 6.57
C GLN A 103 10.91 -20.79 7.72
N GLY A 104 12.16 -20.33 7.86
CA GLY A 104 12.57 -19.29 8.79
C GLY A 104 12.57 -17.88 8.16
N GLU A 105 12.85 -16.87 8.99
CA GLU A 105 13.03 -15.48 8.55
C GLU A 105 14.16 -15.33 7.51
N ASP A 106 15.16 -16.20 7.54
CA ASP A 106 16.27 -16.22 6.58
C ASP A 106 15.81 -16.50 5.14
N ALA A 107 14.72 -17.25 4.99
CA ALA A 107 14.08 -17.55 3.72
C ALA A 107 13.03 -16.50 3.31
N SER A 108 12.24 -15.98 4.27
CA SER A 108 11.14 -15.04 3.96
C SER A 108 11.56 -13.58 3.90
N CYS A 109 12.44 -13.10 4.79
CA CYS A 109 12.73 -11.67 4.95
C CYS A 109 13.17 -11.02 3.64
N CYS A 110 12.49 -9.90 3.34
CA CYS A 110 12.61 -9.08 2.13
C CYS A 110 12.31 -9.80 0.81
N GLY A 111 11.83 -11.04 0.84
CA GLY A 111 11.29 -11.72 -0.33
C GLY A 111 9.91 -11.17 -0.69
N CYS A 112 9.58 -11.19 -1.98
CA CYS A 112 8.28 -10.76 -2.48
C CYS A 112 7.41 -11.94 -2.91
N TYR A 113 6.10 -11.78 -2.72
CA TYR A 113 5.10 -12.79 -2.98
C TYR A 113 3.92 -12.18 -3.74
N GLU A 114 3.59 -12.73 -4.90
CA GLU A 114 2.34 -12.44 -5.61
C GLU A 114 1.23 -13.25 -4.93
N LEU A 115 0.35 -12.55 -4.21
CA LEU A 115 -0.88 -13.09 -3.65
C LEU A 115 -1.99 -12.91 -4.68
N THR A 116 -2.77 -13.95 -4.95
CA THR A 116 -4.06 -13.87 -5.66
C THR A 116 -5.16 -14.18 -4.66
N PHE A 117 -6.08 -13.24 -4.42
CA PHE A 117 -7.18 -13.47 -3.48
C PHE A 117 -8.15 -14.50 -4.04
N THR A 118 -8.60 -15.43 -3.21
CA THR A 118 -9.48 -16.55 -3.60
C THR A 118 -10.85 -16.53 -2.94
N SER A 119 -11.11 -15.53 -2.08
CA SER A 119 -12.40 -15.32 -1.42
C SER A 119 -12.65 -13.82 -1.15
N SER A 120 -13.82 -13.50 -0.59
CA SER A 120 -14.37 -12.14 -0.41
C SER A 120 -14.66 -11.39 -1.72
N ALA A 121 -15.09 -10.13 -1.61
CA ALA A 121 -15.40 -9.26 -2.76
C ALA A 121 -14.18 -8.93 -3.64
N ILE A 122 -12.95 -9.09 -3.13
CA ILE A 122 -11.71 -8.88 -3.88
C ILE A 122 -11.13 -10.15 -4.53
N SER A 123 -11.87 -11.26 -4.55
CA SER A 123 -11.43 -12.51 -5.20
C SER A 123 -11.03 -12.27 -6.66
N GLY A 124 -9.91 -12.86 -7.08
CA GLY A 124 -9.28 -12.64 -8.40
C GLY A 124 -8.36 -11.42 -8.49
N LYS A 125 -8.44 -10.44 -7.57
CA LYS A 125 -7.43 -9.37 -7.50
C LYS A 125 -6.09 -9.93 -7.03
N LYS A 126 -5.01 -9.25 -7.40
CA LYS A 126 -3.64 -9.58 -7.00
C LYS A 126 -3.02 -8.52 -6.11
N MET A 127 -2.20 -8.95 -5.15
CA MET A 127 -1.36 -8.06 -4.35
C MET A 127 0.06 -8.62 -4.31
N ILE A 128 1.08 -7.81 -4.67
CA ILE A 128 2.47 -8.19 -4.42
C ILE A 128 2.90 -7.59 -3.09
N VAL A 129 3.27 -8.44 -2.14
CA VAL A 129 3.77 -8.01 -0.83
C VAL A 129 5.24 -8.32 -0.67
N GLN A 130 6.00 -7.39 -0.08
CA GLN A 130 7.33 -7.69 0.46
C GLN A 130 7.20 -8.11 1.93
N SER A 131 7.86 -9.21 2.30
CA SER A 131 7.94 -9.67 3.69
C SER A 131 8.88 -8.77 4.49
N THR A 132 8.33 -7.90 5.34
CA THR A 132 9.12 -7.01 6.22
C THR A 132 9.19 -7.50 7.66
N ASN A 133 8.28 -8.39 8.06
CA ASN A 133 8.14 -8.85 9.43
C ASN A 133 7.81 -10.37 9.47
N THR A 134 7.79 -10.96 10.66
CA THR A 134 7.20 -12.27 10.94
C THR A 134 6.41 -12.17 12.24
N GLY A 135 5.14 -12.60 12.23
CA GLY A 135 4.35 -12.77 13.45
C GLY A 135 4.57 -14.17 14.04
N GLY A 136 4.72 -14.24 15.37
CA GLY A 136 4.99 -15.48 16.10
C GLY A 136 3.74 -16.32 16.41
N ASP A 137 2.57 -15.70 16.32
CA ASP A 137 1.23 -16.26 16.51
C ASP A 137 0.56 -16.70 15.19
N LEU A 138 1.18 -16.38 14.06
CA LEU A 138 0.67 -16.70 12.73
C LEU A 138 0.75 -18.21 12.44
N GLY A 139 -0.26 -18.72 11.74
CA GLY A 139 -0.28 -20.10 11.26
C GLY A 139 0.66 -20.32 10.08
N ASP A 140 0.76 -21.58 9.64
CA ASP A 140 1.47 -21.93 8.40
C ASP A 140 0.85 -21.22 7.18
N ASN A 141 1.71 -20.65 6.33
CA ASN A 141 1.36 -19.92 5.11
C ASN A 141 0.40 -18.73 5.35
N HIS A 142 0.76 -17.88 6.29
CA HIS A 142 -0.02 -16.72 6.72
C HIS A 142 0.70 -15.42 6.36
N PHE A 143 -0.03 -14.51 5.71
CA PHE A 143 0.41 -13.16 5.37
C PHE A 143 -0.42 -12.14 6.15
N ASP A 144 0.13 -11.61 7.24
CA ASP A 144 -0.52 -10.52 7.98
C ASP A 144 -0.22 -9.20 7.27
N LEU A 145 -1.22 -8.63 6.60
CA LEU A 145 -1.02 -7.50 5.71
C LEU A 145 -0.82 -6.22 6.53
N ALA A 146 0.27 -5.50 6.30
CA ALA A 146 0.55 -4.23 6.95
C ALA A 146 -0.43 -3.17 6.40
N ILE A 147 -1.48 -2.87 7.16
CA ILE A 147 -2.59 -1.97 6.80
C ILE A 147 -2.87 -1.07 8.02
N PRO A 148 -2.52 0.23 7.98
CA PRO A 148 -2.84 1.17 9.05
C PRO A 148 -4.32 1.12 9.46
N GLY A 149 -4.57 1.17 10.77
CA GLY A 149 -5.92 0.94 11.29
C GLY A 149 -6.42 -0.51 11.16
N GLY A 150 -5.58 -1.48 10.80
CA GLY A 150 -5.90 -2.92 10.78
C GLY A 150 -5.99 -3.58 12.17
N GLY A 151 -5.50 -2.92 13.21
CA GLY A 151 -5.39 -3.44 14.58
C GLY A 151 -3.92 -3.62 14.98
N MET A 152 -3.60 -3.43 16.26
CA MET A 152 -2.22 -3.52 16.77
C MET A 152 -1.84 -4.94 17.21
N GLY A 153 -2.82 -5.83 17.33
CA GLY A 153 -2.61 -7.20 17.78
C GLY A 153 -1.98 -7.27 19.16
N ILE A 154 -0.95 -8.11 19.31
CA ILE A 154 -0.26 -8.36 20.58
C ILE A 154 0.53 -7.13 21.08
N TYR A 155 1.11 -6.33 20.17
CA TYR A 155 2.01 -5.22 20.51
C TYR A 155 1.29 -3.87 20.53
N ASP A 156 0.35 -3.71 21.46
CA ASP A 156 -0.54 -2.55 21.56
C ASP A 156 0.11 -1.22 21.99
N LYS A 157 1.44 -1.18 22.22
CA LYS A 157 2.17 0.00 22.75
C LYS A 157 2.93 0.82 21.70
N GLY A 158 3.22 0.27 20.51
CA GLY A 158 3.96 0.99 19.47
C GLY A 158 3.20 2.21 18.96
N CYS A 159 2.02 2.00 18.38
CA CYS A 159 1.27 3.11 17.79
C CYS A 159 0.80 4.19 18.79
N PRO A 160 0.39 3.91 20.04
CA PRO A 160 0.11 4.96 21.03
C PRO A 160 1.36 5.81 21.34
N SER A 161 2.54 5.19 21.31
CA SER A 161 3.82 5.89 21.51
C SER A 161 4.21 6.75 20.31
N GLN A 162 3.87 6.35 19.08
CA GLN A 162 4.22 7.09 17.85
C GLN A 162 3.15 8.12 17.46
N TYR A 163 1.89 7.69 17.31
CA TYR A 163 0.75 8.44 16.77
C TYR A 163 -0.37 8.59 17.80
N SER A 164 -0.12 9.29 18.92
CA SER A 164 -1.02 9.30 20.09
C SER A 164 -2.49 9.66 19.80
N SER A 165 -2.77 10.47 18.78
CA SER A 165 -4.12 10.91 18.37
C SER A 165 -4.87 9.96 17.43
N ALA A 166 -4.23 8.91 16.90
CA ALA A 166 -4.82 8.06 15.87
C ALA A 166 -5.85 7.06 16.44
N ALA A 167 -7.04 7.04 15.84
CA ALA A 167 -8.16 6.18 16.23
C ALA A 167 -7.82 4.69 16.04
N ARG A 168 -7.92 3.90 17.11
CA ARG A 168 -7.46 2.50 17.12
C ARG A 168 -8.51 1.50 16.63
N GLY A 169 -9.77 1.73 16.97
CA GLY A 169 -10.79 0.69 16.90
C GLY A 169 -10.46 -0.49 17.80
N GLN A 170 -10.77 -1.70 17.35
CA GLN A 170 -10.51 -2.95 18.08
C GLN A 170 -9.02 -3.33 18.06
N GLN A 171 -8.52 -3.96 19.13
CA GLN A 171 -7.12 -4.40 19.20
C GLN A 171 -6.74 -5.32 18.03
N TYR A 172 -7.64 -6.23 17.65
CA TYR A 172 -7.56 -7.07 16.46
C TYR A 172 -8.67 -6.65 15.48
N GLY A 173 -8.33 -6.43 14.21
CA GLY A 173 -9.26 -5.96 13.18
C GLY A 173 -9.43 -4.43 13.11
N GLY A 174 -9.00 -3.69 14.13
CA GLY A 174 -8.81 -2.24 14.09
C GLY A 174 -10.08 -1.41 13.95
N ILE A 175 -9.99 -0.29 13.22
CA ILE A 175 -11.12 0.61 12.95
C ILE A 175 -12.17 -0.05 12.04
N SER A 176 -13.40 0.42 12.13
CA SER A 176 -14.54 -0.07 11.34
C SER A 176 -15.06 0.92 10.31
N ASP A 177 -14.57 2.16 10.29
CA ASP A 177 -15.06 3.24 9.45
C ASP A 177 -13.91 3.99 8.77
N ALA A 178 -14.02 4.25 7.47
CA ALA A 178 -12.99 4.95 6.70
C ALA A 178 -12.75 6.39 7.20
N ARG A 179 -13.75 7.03 7.82
CA ARG A 179 -13.62 8.38 8.39
C ARG A 179 -12.57 8.47 9.48
N ASP A 180 -12.31 7.37 10.20
CA ASP A 180 -11.28 7.31 11.23
C ASP A 180 -9.86 7.41 10.65
N CYS A 181 -9.66 7.11 9.36
CA CYS A 181 -8.35 7.17 8.70
C CYS A 181 -7.72 8.57 8.69
N ALA A 182 -8.50 9.64 8.75
CA ALA A 182 -7.96 11.00 8.85
C ALA A 182 -7.10 11.21 10.12
N SER A 183 -7.43 10.51 11.22
CA SER A 183 -6.68 10.60 12.49
C SER A 183 -5.27 9.97 12.42
N TRP A 184 -5.00 9.17 11.39
CA TRP A 184 -3.72 8.48 11.19
C TRP A 184 -2.66 9.31 10.44
N GLY A 185 -3.01 10.54 10.00
CA GLY A 185 -2.07 11.51 9.45
C GLY A 185 -1.24 10.94 8.28
N PRO A 186 0.11 10.84 8.40
CA PRO A 186 0.98 10.22 7.38
C PRO A 186 0.54 8.84 6.87
N LEU A 187 -0.19 8.08 7.69
CA LEU A 187 -0.66 6.73 7.37
C LEU A 187 -2.06 6.69 6.73
N ALA A 188 -2.70 7.85 6.52
CA ALA A 188 -4.08 7.95 6.04
C ALA A 188 -4.29 7.28 4.67
N GLY A 189 -3.33 7.37 3.73
CA GLY A 189 -3.40 6.70 2.43
C GLY A 189 -3.47 5.17 2.56
N GLY A 190 -2.55 4.59 3.34
CA GLY A 190 -2.53 3.15 3.63
C GLY A 190 -3.74 2.66 4.45
N CYS A 191 -4.26 3.52 5.34
CA CYS A 191 -5.51 3.25 6.06
C CYS A 191 -6.70 3.18 5.09
N ASN A 192 -6.82 4.16 4.20
CA ASN A 192 -7.92 4.22 3.25
C ASN A 192 -7.85 3.17 2.15
N PHE A 193 -6.65 2.68 1.79
CA PHE A 193 -6.47 1.52 0.91
C PHE A 193 -7.32 0.33 1.37
N ARG A 194 -7.43 0.12 2.70
CA ARG A 194 -8.29 -0.90 3.32
C ARG A 194 -9.73 -0.83 2.85
N PHE A 195 -10.31 0.37 2.84
CA PHE A 195 -11.73 0.58 2.55
C PHE A 195 -12.00 0.79 1.05
N GLY A 196 -11.03 1.32 0.32
CA GLY A 196 -11.07 1.48 -1.15
C GLY A 196 -10.76 0.18 -1.89
N TRP A 197 -9.52 0.01 -2.35
CA TRP A 197 -9.12 -1.11 -3.21
C TRP A 197 -9.37 -2.49 -2.57
N PHE A 198 -9.09 -2.61 -1.28
CA PHE A 198 -9.23 -3.84 -0.51
C PHE A 198 -10.68 -4.07 -0.04
N GLN A 199 -11.60 -3.14 -0.31
CA GLN A 199 -13.06 -3.24 -0.06
C GLN A 199 -13.45 -3.68 1.36
N ASN A 200 -12.61 -3.37 2.35
CA ASN A 200 -12.69 -3.81 3.74
C ASN A 200 -12.87 -5.34 3.88
N ALA A 201 -12.24 -6.12 2.99
CA ALA A 201 -12.29 -7.57 3.00
C ALA A 201 -11.78 -8.14 4.34
N ASP A 202 -12.57 -9.00 4.97
CA ASP A 202 -12.19 -9.60 6.25
C ASP A 202 -11.42 -10.89 6.02
N ASN A 203 -10.09 -10.83 6.24
CA ASN A 203 -9.17 -11.97 6.25
C ASN A 203 -9.28 -12.91 5.02
N PRO A 204 -9.28 -12.38 3.78
CA PRO A 204 -9.46 -13.18 2.58
C PRO A 204 -8.36 -14.24 2.42
N SER A 205 -8.76 -15.44 1.99
CA SER A 205 -7.83 -16.50 1.58
C SER A 205 -7.08 -16.11 0.30
N VAL A 206 -5.88 -16.66 0.12
CA VAL A 206 -5.03 -16.42 -1.05
C VAL A 206 -4.47 -17.73 -1.62
N SER A 207 -4.18 -17.74 -2.91
CA SER A 207 -3.05 -18.52 -3.45
C SER A 207 -1.84 -17.60 -3.59
N PHE A 208 -0.62 -18.13 -3.48
CA PHE A 208 0.59 -17.33 -3.58
C PHE A 208 1.73 -18.05 -4.30
N LYS A 209 2.63 -17.23 -4.86
CA LYS A 209 3.93 -17.64 -5.41
C LYS A 209 5.00 -16.61 -5.02
N ARG A 210 6.22 -17.06 -4.74
CA ARG A 210 7.38 -16.15 -4.62
C ARG A 210 7.68 -15.54 -5.99
N VAL A 211 7.97 -14.24 -6.02
CA VAL A 211 8.34 -13.48 -7.23
C VAL A 211 9.56 -12.61 -6.94
N ALA A 212 10.28 -12.20 -7.98
CA ALA A 212 11.27 -11.13 -7.85
C ALA A 212 10.59 -9.84 -7.40
N CYS A 213 11.22 -9.09 -6.50
CA CYS A 213 10.63 -7.88 -5.94
C CYS A 213 10.53 -6.73 -6.96
N PRO A 214 9.34 -6.12 -7.14
CA PRO A 214 9.18 -4.83 -7.78
C PRO A 214 10.11 -3.77 -7.18
N ALA A 215 10.65 -2.91 -8.05
CA ALA A 215 11.60 -1.87 -7.65
C ALA A 215 10.97 -0.90 -6.63
N GLU A 216 9.67 -0.61 -6.77
CA GLU A 216 8.90 0.28 -5.92
C GLU A 216 8.78 -0.22 -4.47
N LEU A 217 8.76 -1.53 -4.25
CA LEU A 217 8.77 -2.12 -2.90
C LEU A 217 10.17 -2.02 -2.27
N THR A 218 11.20 -2.42 -3.01
CA THR A 218 12.60 -2.36 -2.51
C THR A 218 13.11 -0.93 -2.33
N ALA A 219 12.55 0.06 -3.05
CA ALA A 219 12.89 1.47 -2.89
C ALA A 219 12.37 2.07 -1.57
N ARG A 220 11.22 1.59 -1.06
CA ARG A 220 10.63 2.01 0.21
C ARG A 220 11.30 1.35 1.42
N THR A 221 11.73 0.09 1.28
CA THR A 221 12.38 -0.64 2.39
C THR A 221 13.90 -0.59 2.38
N GLY A 222 14.54 -0.24 1.26
CA GLY A 222 16.00 -0.38 1.07
C GLY A 222 16.50 -1.84 1.06
N CYS A 223 15.62 -2.81 1.30
CA CYS A 223 15.96 -4.20 1.49
C CYS A 223 15.66 -5.01 0.23
N LYS A 224 16.70 -5.64 -0.34
CA LYS A 224 16.61 -6.57 -1.46
C LYS A 224 17.42 -7.81 -1.16
N ARG A 225 16.87 -9.00 -1.43
CA ARG A 225 17.59 -10.26 -1.23
C ARG A 225 18.64 -10.52 -2.31
N ASP A 226 19.73 -11.17 -1.92
CA ASP A 226 20.80 -11.59 -2.85
C ASP A 226 20.29 -12.56 -3.93
N ASP A 227 19.29 -13.38 -3.59
CA ASP A 227 18.70 -14.40 -4.47
C ASP A 227 17.50 -13.88 -5.29
N ASP A 228 17.12 -12.61 -5.17
CA ASP A 228 15.94 -12.03 -5.81
C ASP A 228 15.98 -12.12 -7.35
N SER A 229 17.18 -11.99 -7.93
CA SER A 229 17.44 -12.15 -9.37
C SER A 229 17.30 -13.59 -9.88
N SER A 230 17.22 -14.59 -9.00
CA SER A 230 17.01 -15.99 -9.36
C SER A 230 15.53 -16.38 -9.44
N VAL A 231 14.62 -15.47 -9.07
CA VAL A 231 13.17 -15.69 -9.06
C VAL A 231 12.53 -15.02 -10.28
N SER A 232 11.49 -15.62 -10.83
CA SER A 232 10.72 -15.01 -11.93
C SER A 232 10.02 -13.72 -11.47
N PRO A 233 9.98 -12.66 -12.30
CA PRO A 233 9.10 -11.51 -12.09
C PRO A 233 7.62 -11.90 -12.08
N ALA A 234 6.78 -11.06 -11.48
CA ALA A 234 5.33 -11.20 -11.58
C ALA A 234 4.83 -10.82 -13.00
N GLU A 235 3.97 -11.66 -13.58
CA GLU A 235 3.52 -11.57 -14.98
C GLU A 235 2.68 -10.31 -15.31
N ASN A 236 2.28 -9.53 -14.30
CA ASN A 236 1.46 -8.33 -14.45
C ASN A 236 2.04 -7.10 -13.72
N ALA A 237 3.26 -7.17 -13.19
CA ALA A 237 3.95 -5.99 -12.67
C ALA A 237 4.32 -5.04 -13.83
N PRO A 238 4.23 -3.70 -13.65
CA PRO A 238 4.84 -2.76 -14.58
C PRO A 238 6.32 -3.11 -14.78
N ALA A 239 6.79 -3.08 -16.03
CA ALA A 239 8.18 -3.38 -16.32
C ALA A 239 9.09 -2.35 -15.65
N ALA A 240 10.00 -2.82 -14.78
CA ALA A 240 11.00 -1.96 -14.17
C ALA A 240 11.82 -1.25 -15.27
N PRO A 241 12.19 0.03 -15.10
CA PRO A 241 13.01 0.73 -16.08
C PRO A 241 14.33 -0.03 -16.27
N ALA A 242 14.64 -0.36 -17.52
CA ALA A 242 15.80 -1.16 -17.86
C ALA A 242 17.10 -0.37 -17.60
N SER A 243 17.72 -0.59 -16.45
CA SER A 243 19.07 -0.10 -16.14
C SER A 243 20.10 -0.76 -17.05
N SER A 244 20.39 -0.11 -18.17
CA SER A 244 21.45 -0.49 -19.11
C SER A 244 22.84 -0.20 -18.52
N SER A 245 23.26 -1.05 -17.60
CA SER A 245 24.62 -1.03 -17.02
C SER A 245 25.67 -1.48 -18.03
N SER A 246 26.10 -0.57 -18.91
CA SER A 246 27.27 -0.77 -19.76
C SER A 246 28.56 -0.55 -18.96
N SER A 247 29.06 -1.61 -18.34
CA SER A 247 30.32 -1.61 -17.60
C SER A 247 31.52 -1.35 -18.52
N ALA A 248 32.26 -0.27 -18.28
CA ALA A 248 33.61 -0.05 -18.79
C ALA A 248 34.54 0.24 -17.60
N PRO A 249 35.74 -0.37 -17.51
CA PRO A 249 36.59 -0.25 -16.35
C PRO A 249 37.37 1.08 -16.38
N VAL A 250 37.31 1.85 -15.28
CA VAL A 250 38.19 3.00 -15.08
C VAL A 250 39.25 2.59 -14.06
N ALA A 251 40.52 2.64 -14.47
CA ALA A 251 41.64 2.21 -13.64
C ALA A 251 41.91 3.20 -12.49
N ALA A 252 42.31 2.66 -11.33
CA ALA A 252 42.67 3.45 -10.16
C ALA A 252 44.00 4.19 -10.35
N SER A 253 44.07 5.44 -9.87
CA SER A 253 45.32 6.16 -9.58
C SER A 253 45.08 7.24 -8.52
N SER A 254 45.63 7.04 -7.34
CA SER A 254 45.99 8.06 -6.35
C SER A 254 47.53 8.11 -6.32
N PRO A 255 48.20 9.25 -6.00
CA PRO A 255 48.15 9.80 -4.63
C PRO A 255 48.31 11.34 -4.47
N THR A 256 48.06 11.79 -3.24
CA THR A 256 48.69 12.90 -2.48
C THR A 256 49.10 14.20 -3.18
N ASP A 257 48.62 15.34 -2.67
CA ASP A 257 49.46 16.16 -1.76
C ASP A 257 48.68 17.20 -0.94
N GLN A 258 49.26 17.64 0.18
CA GLN A 258 48.79 18.78 0.99
C GLN A 258 49.55 20.06 0.63
N VAL A 259 49.00 21.25 0.99
CA VAL A 259 49.66 22.26 1.87
C VAL A 259 48.87 23.60 1.89
N SER A 260 48.57 24.04 3.12
CA SER A 260 48.43 25.40 3.69
C SER A 260 47.86 26.62 2.94
N ALA A 261 46.99 27.34 3.66
CA ALA A 261 46.75 28.79 3.49
C ALA A 261 47.92 29.64 4.03
N PRO A 262 47.94 30.97 3.78
CA PRO A 262 47.71 31.89 4.91
C PRO A 262 46.87 33.14 4.56
N ALA A 263 46.70 34.02 5.56
CA ALA A 263 45.73 35.12 5.60
C ALA A 263 46.26 36.51 5.14
N GLY A 264 45.33 37.45 4.93
CA GLY A 264 45.57 38.90 4.85
C GLY A 264 44.26 39.67 4.53
N THR A 265 43.54 40.20 5.51
CA THR A 265 43.60 41.61 6.02
C THR A 265 42.58 42.55 5.33
N LEU A 266 41.78 43.24 6.16
CA LEU A 266 40.71 44.21 5.79
C LEU A 266 41.28 45.57 5.32
N PRO A 267 40.44 46.47 4.79
CA PRO A 267 40.03 47.61 5.63
C PRO A 267 38.54 48.03 5.54
N VAL A 268 38.19 49.03 6.36
CA VAL A 268 36.86 49.51 6.76
C VAL A 268 36.46 50.84 6.11
N VAL A 269 35.17 51.03 5.81
CA VAL A 269 34.43 52.33 5.84
C VAL A 269 32.91 52.02 5.94
N THR A 270 32.21 52.28 7.06
CA THR A 270 31.62 53.54 7.59
C THR A 270 30.16 53.79 7.13
N GLU A 271 29.26 54.01 8.10
CA GLU A 271 27.78 54.16 8.01
C GLU A 271 27.33 55.51 7.35
N THR A 272 26.09 55.76 6.91
CA THR A 272 24.83 55.98 7.68
C THR A 272 23.62 56.18 6.68
N PRO A 273 22.35 56.56 7.01
CA PRO A 273 21.22 55.62 6.98
C PRO A 273 20.03 55.94 6.02
N ALA A 274 19.09 54.98 5.98
CA ALA A 274 17.68 54.91 5.52
C ALA A 274 16.91 56.17 5.01
N PRO A 275 15.88 55.97 4.15
CA PRO A 275 14.54 55.75 4.72
C PRO A 275 13.72 54.59 4.12
N THR A 276 12.63 54.29 4.81
CA THR A 276 11.72 53.13 4.69
C THR A 276 10.69 53.23 3.57
N THR A 277 10.43 52.12 2.86
CA THR A 277 9.07 51.69 2.47
C THR A 277 9.01 50.17 2.33
N SER A 278 8.06 49.53 3.01
CA SER A 278 7.90 48.07 3.02
C SER A 278 7.05 47.56 1.87
N SER A 279 7.58 46.62 1.08
CA SER A 279 6.79 45.65 0.31
C SER A 279 7.63 44.40 0.01
N VAL A 280 7.77 43.49 0.99
CA VAL A 280 8.40 42.19 0.75
C VAL A 280 7.41 41.31 0.00
N ALA A 281 7.52 41.30 -1.33
CA ALA A 281 6.93 40.25 -2.13
C ALA A 281 7.63 38.94 -1.79
N SER A 282 6.87 37.91 -1.41
CA SER A 282 7.40 36.56 -1.24
C SER A 282 7.96 36.08 -2.58
N PRO A 283 9.16 35.44 -2.63
CA PRO A 283 9.70 34.94 -3.88
C PRO A 283 8.79 33.83 -4.42
N ALA A 284 8.19 34.09 -5.59
CA ALA A 284 7.41 33.08 -6.31
C ALA A 284 8.34 31.90 -6.67
N PRO A 285 7.89 30.63 -6.54
CA PRO A 285 8.70 29.49 -6.91
C PRO A 285 8.96 29.49 -8.42
N THR A 286 10.23 29.56 -8.83
CA THR A 286 10.67 29.66 -10.23
C THR A 286 10.56 28.33 -11.02
N GLY A 287 9.70 27.42 -10.58
CA GLY A 287 9.37 26.18 -11.27
C GLY A 287 8.00 26.28 -11.94
N ALA A 288 7.87 25.78 -13.17
CA ALA A 288 6.56 25.63 -13.79
C ALA A 288 5.70 24.67 -12.95
N ALA A 289 4.43 25.03 -12.72
CA ALA A 289 3.51 24.19 -11.97
C ALA A 289 3.34 22.82 -12.65
N SER A 290 3.42 21.76 -11.86
CA SER A 290 3.27 20.38 -12.30
C SER A 290 1.78 20.05 -12.41
N CYS A 291 1.24 20.16 -13.62
CA CYS A 291 -0.16 19.90 -13.94
C CYS A 291 -0.30 18.69 -14.87
N GLY A 292 -1.30 17.84 -14.64
CA GLY A 292 -1.66 16.76 -15.56
C GLY A 292 -0.75 15.54 -15.53
N LEU A 293 0.09 15.40 -14.51
CA LEU A 293 1.11 14.35 -14.50
C LEU A 293 0.53 13.02 -13.99
N LYS A 294 0.59 11.98 -14.81
CA LYS A 294 0.12 10.64 -14.44
C LYS A 294 1.19 9.84 -13.70
N GLY A 295 0.76 9.15 -12.64
CA GLY A 295 1.65 8.30 -11.84
C GLY A 295 1.04 7.87 -10.52
N TYR A 296 1.89 7.53 -9.56
CA TYR A 296 1.50 7.20 -8.18
C TYR A 296 2.34 8.04 -7.22
N ASP A 297 1.85 8.30 -6.01
CA ASP A 297 2.62 9.08 -5.05
C ASP A 297 3.78 8.26 -4.46
N LEU A 298 4.89 8.95 -4.27
CA LEU A 298 6.07 8.44 -3.57
C LEU A 298 5.89 8.46 -2.04
N GLN A 299 4.73 8.93 -1.55
CA GLN A 299 4.47 9.23 -0.14
C GLN A 299 5.56 10.10 0.49
N LYS A 300 6.04 11.10 -0.27
CA LYS A 300 7.12 12.01 0.10
C LYS A 300 6.79 13.47 -0.26
N PRO A 301 5.97 14.17 0.55
CA PRO A 301 5.31 13.70 1.77
C PRO A 301 4.11 12.80 1.48
N PRO A 302 3.69 11.97 2.45
CA PRO A 302 2.46 11.19 2.33
C PRO A 302 1.23 12.10 2.19
N THR A 303 0.12 11.50 1.77
CA THR A 303 -1.19 12.16 1.68
C THR A 303 -1.52 12.85 3.01
N SER A 304 -1.68 14.17 3.01
CA SER A 304 -2.16 14.92 4.18
C SER A 304 -3.67 14.72 4.39
N PHE A 305 -4.40 14.43 3.32
CA PHE A 305 -5.81 14.04 3.34
C PHE A 305 -6.11 13.08 2.18
N PHE A 306 -7.10 12.21 2.35
CA PHE A 306 -7.58 11.29 1.31
C PHE A 306 -9.10 11.16 1.40
N ASP A 307 -9.78 11.20 0.26
CA ASP A 307 -11.16 10.72 0.05
C ASP A 307 -11.17 9.54 -0.93
N GLY A 308 -11.94 8.51 -0.60
CA GLY A 308 -12.18 7.35 -1.47
C GLY A 308 -13.67 7.10 -1.72
N SER A 309 -14.52 8.08 -1.46
CA SER A 309 -15.97 7.95 -1.62
C SER A 309 -16.46 8.12 -3.07
N GLY A 310 -15.56 8.44 -4.00
CA GLY A 310 -15.88 8.76 -5.39
C GLY A 310 -16.44 10.17 -5.60
N ASN A 311 -17.00 10.80 -4.56
CA ASN A 311 -17.66 12.11 -4.66
C ASN A 311 -16.70 13.24 -5.05
N PHE A 312 -15.42 13.12 -4.70
CA PHE A 312 -14.40 14.12 -4.98
C PHE A 312 -13.42 13.69 -6.08
N ALA A 313 -13.67 12.61 -6.81
CA ALA A 313 -12.76 12.02 -7.79
C ALA A 313 -12.69 12.75 -9.15
N THR A 314 -12.87 14.07 -9.16
CA THR A 314 -12.76 14.95 -10.34
C THR A 314 -11.84 16.12 -10.03
N PHE A 315 -11.30 16.78 -11.07
CA PHE A 315 -10.39 17.91 -10.92
C PHE A 315 -10.94 19.00 -9.98
N ASP A 316 -12.12 19.54 -10.27
CA ASP A 316 -12.70 20.64 -9.51
C ASP A 316 -13.07 20.24 -8.07
N ALA A 317 -13.63 19.04 -7.89
CA ALA A 317 -14.05 18.56 -6.58
C ALA A 317 -12.83 18.25 -5.69
N CYS A 318 -11.82 17.56 -6.23
CA CYS A 318 -10.61 17.25 -5.48
C CYS A 318 -9.80 18.51 -5.18
N LYS A 319 -9.63 19.41 -6.15
CA LYS A 319 -8.95 20.69 -5.93
C LYS A 319 -9.62 21.50 -4.83
N THR A 320 -10.96 21.55 -4.82
CA THR A 320 -11.75 22.25 -3.81
C THR A 320 -11.52 21.64 -2.42
N LEU A 321 -11.59 20.30 -2.31
CA LEU A 321 -11.36 19.57 -1.06
C LEU A 321 -9.93 19.77 -0.54
N CYS A 322 -8.92 19.67 -1.41
CA CYS A 322 -7.53 19.81 -1.04
C CYS A 322 -7.15 21.26 -0.70
N THR A 323 -7.79 22.26 -1.33
CA THR A 323 -7.64 23.67 -0.93
C THR A 323 -8.17 23.89 0.50
N GLN A 324 -9.31 23.29 0.86
CA GLN A 324 -9.84 23.34 2.23
C GLN A 324 -8.92 22.66 3.25
N ASN A 325 -8.20 21.61 2.83
CA ASN A 325 -7.20 20.91 3.64
C ASN A 325 -5.78 21.52 3.55
N ALA A 326 -5.65 22.78 3.12
CA ALA A 326 -4.38 23.52 3.02
C ALA A 326 -3.26 22.80 2.24
N ALA A 327 -3.63 22.03 1.22
CA ALA A 327 -2.69 21.28 0.40
C ALA A 327 -1.94 22.17 -0.61
N GLN A 328 -0.71 21.78 -0.93
CA GLN A 328 0.11 22.40 -2.00
C GLN A 328 -0.03 21.68 -3.35
N SER A 329 -0.39 20.39 -3.34
CA SER A 329 -0.78 19.64 -4.52
C SER A 329 -1.89 18.64 -4.21
N PHE A 330 -2.51 18.12 -5.26
CA PHE A 330 -3.55 17.11 -5.19
C PHE A 330 -3.42 16.12 -6.35
N ALA A 331 -4.03 14.96 -6.17
CA ALA A 331 -4.20 13.97 -7.23
C ALA A 331 -5.60 13.38 -7.16
N PHE A 332 -6.16 13.00 -8.30
CA PHE A 332 -7.46 12.34 -8.34
C PHE A 332 -7.51 11.28 -9.44
N GLY A 333 -8.46 10.36 -9.31
CA GLY A 333 -8.68 9.28 -10.26
C GLY A 333 -9.18 8.02 -9.56
N ASN A 334 -9.75 7.09 -10.32
CA ASN A 334 -10.29 5.81 -9.83
C ASN A 334 -11.15 5.88 -8.56
N GLY A 335 -12.03 6.88 -8.46
CA GLY A 335 -12.88 7.10 -7.29
C GLY A 335 -12.17 7.73 -6.07
N GLN A 336 -10.94 8.19 -6.22
CA GLN A 336 -10.10 8.74 -5.15
C GLN A 336 -9.77 10.22 -5.39
N CYS A 337 -9.56 10.93 -4.28
CA CYS A 337 -8.94 12.25 -4.21
C CYS A 337 -7.88 12.23 -3.10
N LEU A 338 -6.67 12.67 -3.42
CA LEU A 338 -5.51 12.63 -2.55
C LEU A 338 -4.93 14.05 -2.45
N CYS A 339 -4.72 14.55 -1.24
CA CYS A 339 -4.17 15.87 -0.99
C CYS A 339 -2.79 15.76 -0.37
N TYR A 340 -1.86 16.65 -0.72
CA TYR A 340 -0.48 16.62 -0.22
C TYR A 340 -0.04 17.98 0.32
N SER A 341 0.72 17.96 1.41
CA SER A 341 1.29 19.15 2.03
C SER A 341 2.51 19.75 1.31
N ALA A 342 2.90 19.20 0.16
CA ALA A 342 3.96 19.71 -0.71
C ALA A 342 3.55 19.66 -2.20
N PRO A 343 4.29 20.33 -3.12
CA PRO A 343 4.09 20.22 -4.57
C PRO A 343 4.20 18.78 -5.10
N VAL A 344 3.75 18.55 -6.33
CA VAL A 344 3.89 17.25 -7.02
C VAL A 344 5.36 16.90 -7.25
N ALA A 345 6.20 17.91 -7.47
CA ALA A 345 7.63 17.75 -7.70
C ALA A 345 8.32 17.06 -6.51
N GLY A 346 8.90 15.89 -6.74
CA GLY A 346 9.54 15.06 -5.71
C GLY A 346 8.60 14.08 -4.99
N ASN A 347 7.28 14.17 -5.22
CA ASN A 347 6.28 13.26 -4.65
C ASN A 347 5.61 12.34 -5.70
N LEU A 348 6.01 12.41 -6.97
CA LEU A 348 5.42 11.61 -8.06
C LEU A 348 6.38 10.54 -8.58
N ASN A 349 5.91 9.30 -8.69
CA ASN A 349 6.47 8.26 -9.56
C ASN A 349 5.71 8.24 -10.89
N PRO A 350 6.27 8.77 -12.01
CA PRO A 350 5.52 8.91 -13.25
C PRO A 350 5.21 7.56 -13.91
N VAL A 351 3.94 7.30 -14.20
CA VAL A 351 3.47 6.10 -14.90
C VAL A 351 2.36 6.51 -15.88
N ALA A 352 2.61 6.35 -17.18
CA ALA A 352 1.74 6.86 -18.25
C ALA A 352 0.31 6.27 -18.20
N ASP A 353 0.19 4.99 -17.85
CA ASP A 353 -1.08 4.27 -17.75
C ASP A 353 -1.77 4.45 -16.39
N SER A 354 -1.27 5.32 -15.50
CA SER A 354 -1.90 5.53 -14.20
C SER A 354 -3.34 6.05 -14.36
N PRO A 355 -4.29 5.51 -13.57
CA PRO A 355 -5.61 6.10 -13.46
C PRO A 355 -5.63 7.35 -12.57
N ILE A 356 -4.53 7.63 -11.84
CA ILE A 356 -4.37 8.79 -10.95
C ILE A 356 -3.55 9.88 -11.67
N THR A 357 -4.05 11.12 -11.60
CA THR A 357 -3.40 12.29 -12.24
C THR A 357 -3.17 13.40 -11.21
N PHE A 358 -1.97 13.98 -11.21
CA PHE A 358 -1.42 14.89 -10.20
C PHE A 358 -1.33 16.34 -10.70
N TYR A 359 -1.59 17.27 -9.78
CA TYR A 359 -1.67 18.71 -10.01
C TYR A 359 -1.16 19.50 -8.80
N ASP A 360 -0.28 20.48 -9.01
CA ASP A 360 -0.06 21.54 -8.02
C ASP A 360 -1.36 22.34 -7.83
N ILE A 361 -1.59 22.86 -6.62
CA ILE A 361 -2.87 23.53 -6.27
C ILE A 361 -3.15 24.78 -7.13
N GLY A 362 -2.10 25.36 -7.74
CA GLY A 362 -2.18 26.48 -8.68
C GLY A 362 -2.67 26.13 -10.09
N CYS A 363 -2.75 24.85 -10.48
CA CYS A 363 -3.22 24.45 -11.82
C CYS A 363 -4.66 24.93 -12.06
N THR A 364 -4.92 25.58 -13.19
CA THR A 364 -6.20 26.28 -13.47
C THR A 364 -7.26 25.42 -14.14
N ALA A 365 -6.86 24.32 -14.79
CA ALA A 365 -7.73 23.34 -15.42
C ALA A 365 -7.06 21.96 -15.44
N ASP A 366 -7.85 20.92 -15.68
CA ASP A 366 -7.33 19.63 -16.14
C ASP A 366 -6.63 19.85 -17.48
N ALA A 367 -5.32 19.63 -17.49
CA ALA A 367 -4.46 19.83 -18.65
C ALA A 367 -3.79 18.50 -18.98
N PRO A 368 -3.75 18.07 -20.27
CA PRO A 368 -3.01 16.88 -20.64
C PRO A 368 -1.51 17.06 -20.35
N ALA A 369 -0.86 15.98 -19.89
CA ALA A 369 0.55 15.97 -19.55
C ALA A 369 1.43 16.57 -20.68
N PRO A 370 2.51 17.30 -20.35
CA PRO A 370 3.44 17.81 -21.35
C PRO A 370 4.10 16.64 -22.09
N VAL A 371 3.75 16.48 -23.36
CA VAL A 371 4.38 15.50 -24.26
C VAL A 371 5.85 15.90 -24.43
N PRO A 372 6.83 14.98 -24.32
CA PRO A 372 8.22 15.29 -24.59
C PRO A 372 8.38 15.78 -26.03
N SER A 373 8.78 17.04 -26.19
CA SER A 373 8.78 17.73 -27.47
C SER A 373 9.84 17.13 -28.40
N SER A 374 9.42 16.37 -29.41
CA SER A 374 10.28 15.95 -30.50
C SER A 374 10.16 16.94 -31.66
N THR A 375 11.25 17.66 -31.93
CA THR A 375 11.32 18.66 -32.99
C THR A 375 11.17 17.99 -34.36
N GLN A 376 9.99 18.08 -34.96
CA GLN A 376 9.78 17.70 -36.36
C GLN A 376 9.08 18.82 -37.12
N THR A 377 9.86 19.44 -38.01
CA THR A 377 9.39 20.39 -39.02
C THR A 377 8.43 19.69 -39.97
N ALA A 378 7.14 20.02 -39.90
CA ALA A 378 6.15 19.55 -40.87
C ALA A 378 5.92 20.62 -41.95
N SER A 379 6.24 20.29 -43.19
CA SER A 379 5.90 21.13 -44.35
C SER A 379 4.40 21.05 -44.65
N GLU A 380 3.80 22.18 -45.02
CA GLU A 380 2.40 22.25 -45.43
C GLU A 380 2.14 21.50 -46.75
N THR A 381 1.05 20.74 -46.82
CA THR A 381 0.14 20.80 -48.00
C THR A 381 -1.26 20.39 -47.54
N GLY A 382 -2.25 21.27 -47.72
CA GLY A 382 -3.65 21.00 -47.35
C GLY A 382 -4.55 20.79 -48.56
N ALA A 383 -5.67 20.09 -48.35
CA ALA A 383 -6.87 20.22 -49.17
C ALA A 383 -8.14 19.71 -48.43
N THR A 384 -9.21 20.48 -48.61
CA THR A 384 -10.64 20.26 -48.34
C THR A 384 -11.19 18.91 -48.89
N SER A 385 -12.39 18.39 -48.56
CA SER A 385 -13.66 19.09 -48.28
C SER A 385 -14.80 18.19 -47.72
N SER A 386 -15.80 18.84 -47.10
CA SER A 386 -17.26 18.55 -47.13
C SER A 386 -17.89 17.27 -46.50
N ALA A 387 -18.89 17.51 -45.64
CA ALA A 387 -19.95 16.57 -45.23
C ALA A 387 -21.11 16.50 -46.27
N PRO A 388 -22.14 15.65 -46.08
CA PRO A 388 -23.39 16.15 -45.43
C PRO A 388 -24.18 15.14 -44.56
N VAL A 389 -25.23 15.65 -43.90
CA VAL A 389 -26.27 14.95 -43.08
C VAL A 389 -27.51 14.62 -43.96
N PRO A 390 -28.40 13.65 -43.62
CA PRO A 390 -29.64 13.94 -42.83
C PRO A 390 -29.98 12.78 -41.80
N THR A 391 -30.81 12.83 -40.74
CA THR A 391 -32.23 13.23 -40.50
C THR A 391 -33.27 12.47 -41.38
N ALA A 392 -34.46 12.00 -40.93
CA ALA A 392 -35.20 12.08 -39.64
C ALA A 392 -36.38 11.03 -39.57
N THR A 393 -36.96 10.80 -38.36
CA THR A 393 -38.40 10.46 -38.00
C THR A 393 -39.07 9.20 -38.64
N THR A 394 -39.86 8.31 -37.98
CA THR A 394 -41.19 8.40 -37.30
C THR A 394 -41.57 7.06 -36.61
N SER A 395 -42.18 7.01 -35.39
CA SER A 395 -43.62 6.73 -35.07
C SER A 395 -44.19 5.34 -35.49
N ALA A 396 -45.07 4.62 -34.76
CA ALA A 396 -45.69 4.75 -33.41
C ALA A 396 -46.36 3.41 -32.92
N SER A 397 -46.76 3.39 -31.63
CA SER A 397 -47.81 2.63 -30.89
C SER A 397 -48.53 1.37 -31.43
N GLU A 398 -48.76 0.36 -30.55
CA GLU A 398 -50.07 -0.13 -30.02
C GLU A 398 -49.93 -1.44 -29.19
N THR A 399 -50.18 -1.45 -27.87
CA THR A 399 -51.40 -1.83 -27.08
C THR A 399 -51.70 -3.33 -26.82
N GLY A 400 -51.96 -3.64 -25.53
CA GLY A 400 -52.70 -4.81 -25.02
C GLY A 400 -51.88 -6.07 -24.69
N ALA A 401 -52.24 -6.95 -23.74
CA ALA A 401 -53.12 -6.92 -22.59
C ALA A 401 -52.95 -8.27 -21.83
N THR A 402 -53.00 -8.24 -20.50
CA THR A 402 -53.22 -9.32 -19.51
C THR A 402 -53.78 -10.70 -19.95
N SER A 403 -53.27 -11.82 -19.41
CA SER A 403 -53.87 -12.53 -18.23
C SER A 403 -53.50 -14.04 -18.05
N SER A 404 -53.15 -14.41 -16.81
CA SER A 404 -53.42 -15.67 -16.05
C SER A 404 -53.15 -17.14 -16.55
N MET A 405 -52.67 -17.94 -15.58
CA MET A 405 -52.52 -19.43 -15.42
C MET A 405 -53.84 -20.26 -15.48
N PRO A 406 -53.91 -21.62 -15.26
CA PRO A 406 -52.92 -22.62 -14.72
C PRO A 406 -52.81 -24.04 -15.42
N GLU A 407 -51.91 -24.88 -14.86
CA GLU A 407 -51.77 -26.38 -14.75
C GLU A 407 -52.58 -27.40 -15.60
N PRO A 408 -52.07 -28.66 -15.70
CA PRO A 408 -52.65 -29.75 -14.88
C PRO A 408 -51.64 -30.70 -14.18
N THR A 409 -52.14 -31.46 -13.19
CA THR A 409 -51.44 -32.39 -12.27
C THR A 409 -51.65 -33.89 -12.57
N THR A 410 -50.85 -34.79 -11.95
CA THR A 410 -51.20 -36.10 -11.29
C THR A 410 -49.95 -37.03 -11.18
N THR A 411 -49.41 -37.33 -9.97
CA THR A 411 -49.59 -38.53 -9.09
C THR A 411 -49.08 -39.88 -9.67
N VAL A 412 -48.53 -40.88 -8.94
CA VAL A 412 -48.93 -41.55 -7.67
C VAL A 412 -47.73 -42.27 -6.96
N SER A 413 -47.78 -42.34 -5.62
CA SER A 413 -47.26 -43.28 -4.55
C SER A 413 -46.28 -44.47 -4.84
N ALA A 414 -45.66 -45.18 -3.86
CA ALA A 414 -45.96 -45.36 -2.43
C ALA A 414 -44.78 -45.79 -1.50
N SER A 415 -45.04 -45.56 -0.21
CA SER A 415 -44.41 -45.89 1.08
C SER A 415 -44.02 -47.35 1.41
N SER A 416 -43.15 -47.52 2.42
CA SER A 416 -43.36 -48.45 3.56
C SER A 416 -42.51 -48.10 4.81
N THR A 417 -42.99 -48.50 6.00
CA THR A 417 -42.46 -48.18 7.35
C THR A 417 -42.19 -49.46 8.17
N SER A 418 -41.22 -49.46 9.11
CA SER A 418 -41.44 -49.79 10.55
C SER A 418 -40.19 -50.03 11.42
N ALA A 419 -40.16 -49.34 12.57
CA ALA A 419 -39.98 -49.82 13.95
C ALA A 419 -38.89 -50.87 14.38
N THR A 420 -37.94 -50.36 15.20
CA THR A 420 -37.55 -50.82 16.57
C THR A 420 -36.85 -52.18 16.81
N VAL A 421 -35.68 -52.15 17.50
CA VAL A 421 -35.33 -52.87 18.76
C VAL A 421 -33.87 -52.55 19.19
N GLU A 422 -33.64 -52.40 20.50
CA GLU A 422 -32.35 -52.13 21.19
C GLU A 422 -31.60 -53.44 21.54
N PRO A 423 -30.29 -53.47 21.90
CA PRO A 423 -29.88 -53.26 23.32
C PRO A 423 -28.49 -52.63 23.63
N THR A 424 -28.46 -51.71 24.61
CA THR A 424 -27.60 -51.63 25.83
C THR A 424 -26.07 -51.35 25.82
N ALA A 425 -25.68 -50.36 26.66
CA ALA A 425 -24.38 -50.15 27.39
C ALA A 425 -23.09 -49.81 26.58
N THR A 426 -22.13 -48.97 26.99
CA THR A 426 -21.80 -48.18 28.23
C THR A 426 -20.60 -47.23 27.88
N ASP A 427 -20.18 -46.16 28.59
CA ASP A 427 -20.62 -45.38 29.78
C ASP A 427 -19.86 -44.01 29.82
N SER A 428 -20.24 -43.08 30.72
CA SER A 428 -19.41 -41.98 31.33
C SER A 428 -18.87 -40.83 30.44
N THR A 429 -18.90 -39.54 30.81
CA THR A 429 -19.48 -38.83 31.99
C THR A 429 -19.91 -37.40 31.63
N SER A 430 -21.17 -37.07 31.94
CA SER A 430 -21.68 -35.87 32.62
C SER A 430 -20.87 -34.56 32.61
N GLU A 431 -21.35 -33.55 31.88
CA GLU A 431 -21.19 -32.13 32.26
C GLU A 431 -22.15 -31.79 33.43
N THR A 432 -21.74 -30.88 34.32
CA THR A 432 -22.65 -30.20 35.25
C THR A 432 -22.19 -28.75 35.44
N TYR A 433 -22.96 -27.80 34.92
CA TYR A 433 -22.72 -26.36 35.12
C TYR A 433 -23.16 -25.93 36.54
N PRO A 434 -22.35 -25.16 37.28
CA PRO A 434 -22.79 -24.50 38.51
C PRO A 434 -23.55 -23.19 38.23
N GLU A 435 -24.53 -22.94 39.08
CA GLU A 435 -25.41 -21.78 39.16
C GLU A 435 -24.66 -20.48 39.59
N PRO A 436 -25.02 -19.29 39.08
CA PRO A 436 -24.36 -18.04 39.46
C PRO A 436 -24.90 -17.48 40.80
N THR A 437 -24.08 -17.58 41.84
CA THR A 437 -24.37 -17.03 43.18
C THR A 437 -24.44 -15.49 43.20
N ALA A 438 -25.24 -14.95 44.11
CA ALA A 438 -25.58 -13.52 44.22
C ALA A 438 -24.38 -12.56 44.43
N ALA A 439 -24.57 -11.31 43.97
CA ALA A 439 -23.59 -10.23 44.05
C ALA A 439 -23.36 -9.69 45.48
N PRO A 440 -22.13 -9.29 45.84
CA PRO A 440 -21.86 -8.50 47.03
C PRO A 440 -22.14 -7.00 46.80
N THR A 441 -22.86 -6.39 47.73
CA THR A 441 -23.02 -4.93 47.80
C THR A 441 -21.88 -4.35 48.61
N GLU A 442 -20.96 -3.61 47.99
CA GLU A 442 -19.92 -2.86 48.71
C GLU A 442 -19.86 -1.40 48.23
N THR A 443 -19.86 -0.48 49.20
CA THR A 443 -19.93 0.97 48.99
C THR A 443 -18.58 1.56 48.59
N ALA A 444 -18.55 2.36 47.54
CA ALA A 444 -17.35 3.08 47.11
C ALA A 444 -16.88 4.12 48.16
N PRO A 445 -15.59 4.16 48.53
CA PRO A 445 -15.02 5.24 49.32
C PRO A 445 -14.83 6.50 48.46
N ALA A 446 -15.07 7.67 49.05
CA ALA A 446 -14.91 8.95 48.38
C ALA A 446 -13.42 9.32 48.20
N CYS A 447 -13.05 9.79 47.01
CA CYS A 447 -11.72 10.36 46.76
C CYS A 447 -11.61 11.76 47.40
N PRO A 448 -10.59 12.05 48.23
CA PRO A 448 -10.25 13.41 48.59
C PRO A 448 -9.58 14.11 47.39
N VAL A 449 -10.01 15.34 47.09
CA VAL A 449 -9.35 16.23 46.13
C VAL A 449 -8.25 17.02 46.84
N GLU A 450 -6.99 16.62 46.65
CA GLU A 450 -5.85 17.49 46.99
C GLU A 450 -5.49 18.39 45.81
N TRP A 451 -5.39 19.69 46.10
CA TRP A 451 -4.95 20.70 45.15
C TRP A 451 -3.44 20.87 45.26
N VAL A 452 -2.71 20.53 44.19
CA VAL A 452 -1.28 20.88 44.10
C VAL A 452 -1.16 22.32 43.61
N THR A 453 -0.79 23.22 44.51
CA THR A 453 -0.34 24.57 44.15
C THR A 453 1.03 24.49 43.50
N VAL A 454 1.14 24.91 42.24
CA VAL A 454 2.42 25.18 41.59
C VAL A 454 3.02 26.44 42.22
N TYR A 455 4.27 26.33 42.68
CA TYR A 455 5.13 27.48 42.90
C TYR A 455 6.14 27.51 41.75
N ASP A 456 6.08 28.56 40.94
CA ASP A 456 7.26 29.08 40.24
C ASP A 456 8.14 29.77 41.28
N ASP A 457 9.46 29.55 41.23
CA ASP A 457 10.48 30.55 41.63
C ASP A 457 11.87 30.13 41.10
N GLU A 458 12.44 31.03 40.30
CA GLU A 458 13.84 31.26 39.86
C GLU A 458 14.75 30.10 39.38
#